data_AF-A0A505HXX6-F1
#
_entry.id   AF-A0A505HXX6-F1
#
_cell.length_a   1.000
_cell.length_b   1.000
_cell.length_c   1.000
_cell.angle_alpha   90.00
_cell.angle_beta   90.00
_cell.angle_gamma   90.00
#
_symmetry.space_group_name_H-M   'P 1'
#
loop_
_entity.id
_entity.type
_entity.pdbx_description
1 polymer ?
#
loop_
_entity_poly.entity_id
_entity_poly.type
_entity_poly.pdbx_seq_one_letter_code
_entity_poly.pdbx_strand_id
1 'polypeptide(L)'
;MPNRFYRRRWNETRGDEFDDWGRSLWYLEVGDDGWPVRQIEVYDAGHVLRYGPRCGEDRYGGLGQASLYDSDEDWSGFEITGVEFERIWHSDGE
;
A
#
# COMPACT_ATOMS: atom_id res chain seq x y z
N MET A 1 3.96 -16.96 -11.05
CA MET A 1 4.94 -15.96 -11.54
C MET A 1 5.50 -15.18 -10.35
N PRO A 2 6.53 -14.33 -10.47
CA PRO A 2 6.96 -13.50 -9.34
C PRO A 2 5.84 -12.55 -8.89
N ASN A 3 5.82 -12.23 -7.59
CA ASN A 3 4.94 -11.20 -7.03
C ASN A 3 5.12 -9.88 -7.78
N ARG A 4 4.02 -9.15 -7.95
CA ARG A 4 4.04 -7.80 -8.53
C ARG A 4 4.02 -6.76 -7.43
N PHE A 5 4.64 -5.62 -7.69
CA PHE A 5 4.74 -4.56 -6.71
C PHE A 5 4.27 -3.27 -7.35
N TYR A 6 3.45 -2.51 -6.63
CA TYR A 6 2.86 -1.27 -7.10
C TYR A 6 3.09 -0.16 -6.09
N ARG A 7 3.21 1.07 -6.60
CA ARG A 7 3.28 2.29 -5.81
C ARG A 7 2.34 3.32 -6.40
N ARG A 8 1.34 3.72 -5.61
CA ARG A 8 0.37 4.73 -6.02
C ARG A 8 0.25 5.81 -4.96
N ARG A 9 0.34 7.06 -5.41
CA ARG A 9 0.06 8.23 -4.58
C ARG A 9 -1.41 8.57 -4.67
N TRP A 10 -2.09 8.62 -3.54
CA TRP A 10 -3.42 9.17 -3.43
C TRP A 10 -3.30 10.66 -3.15
N ASN A 11 -3.90 11.47 -4.02
CA ASN A 11 -3.92 12.92 -3.85
C ASN A 11 -5.10 13.40 -2.99
N GLU A 12 -5.96 12.47 -2.58
CA GLU A 12 -7.06 12.68 -1.66
C GLU A 12 -6.57 12.52 -0.21
N THR A 13 -7.13 13.32 0.67
CA THR A 13 -6.97 13.15 2.11
C THR A 13 -7.86 12.01 2.58
N ARG A 14 -7.63 11.52 3.80
CA ARG A 14 -8.37 10.36 4.34
C ARG A 14 -9.88 10.64 4.43
N GLY A 15 -10.28 11.89 4.66
CA GLY A 15 -11.69 12.27 4.80
C GLY A 15 -12.33 11.86 6.13
N ASP A 16 -11.57 11.23 7.03
CA ASP A 16 -11.95 10.81 8.38
C ASP A 16 -11.31 11.70 9.45
N GLU A 17 -11.42 11.32 10.72
CA GLU A 17 -10.80 12.01 11.88
C GLU A 17 -9.27 12.18 11.79
N PHE A 18 -8.61 11.47 10.85
CA PHE A 18 -7.18 11.57 10.56
C PHE A 18 -6.87 12.35 9.27
N ASP A 19 -7.81 13.16 8.77
CA ASP A 19 -7.63 14.01 7.57
C ASP A 19 -6.35 14.87 7.62
N ASP A 20 -5.97 15.29 8.83
CA ASP A 20 -4.76 16.07 9.11
C ASP A 20 -3.45 15.35 8.72
N TRP A 21 -3.48 14.02 8.53
CA TRP A 21 -2.31 13.25 8.09
C TRP A 21 -1.90 13.56 6.65
N GLY A 22 -2.80 14.19 5.89
CA GLY A 22 -2.57 14.62 4.52
C GLY A 22 -2.69 13.49 3.51
N ARG A 23 -1.89 13.60 2.44
CA ARG A 23 -1.91 12.66 1.31
C ARG A 23 -1.24 11.34 1.69
N SER A 24 -1.74 10.26 1.13
CA SER A 24 -1.19 8.92 1.37
C SER A 24 -0.49 8.37 0.13
N LEU A 25 0.63 7.69 0.35
CA LEU A 25 1.41 7.00 -0.65
C LEU A 25 1.37 5.52 -0.32
N TRP A 26 0.69 4.75 -1.17
CA TRP A 26 0.45 3.34 -0.96
C TRP A 26 1.43 2.51 -1.76
N TYR A 27 1.96 1.48 -1.12
CA TYR A 27 2.79 0.45 -1.72
C TYR A 27 2.09 -0.88 -1.52
N LEU A 28 1.91 -1.63 -2.61
CA LEU A 28 1.18 -2.88 -2.61
C LEU A 28 2.06 -3.97 -3.20
N GLU A 29 2.21 -5.07 -2.47
CA GLU A 29 2.69 -6.33 -3.02
C GLU A 29 1.49 -7.18 -3.34
N VAL A 30 1.43 -7.66 -4.58
CA VAL A 30 0.32 -8.43 -5.12
C VAL A 30 0.81 -9.81 -5.52
N GLY A 31 0.10 -10.83 -5.05
CA GLY A 31 0.34 -12.21 -5.41
C GLY A 31 0.03 -12.48 -6.87
N ASP A 32 0.39 -13.67 -7.32
CA ASP A 32 0.06 -14.16 -8.67
C ASP A 32 -1.45 -14.11 -8.94
N ASP A 33 -2.26 -14.34 -7.90
CA ASP A 33 -3.73 -14.33 -7.93
C ASP A 33 -4.35 -12.92 -8.07
N GLY A 34 -3.55 -11.85 -8.11
CA GLY A 34 -4.03 -10.46 -8.16
C GLY A 34 -4.44 -9.88 -6.81
N TRP A 35 -4.32 -10.65 -5.73
CA TRP A 35 -4.64 -10.24 -4.37
C TRP A 35 -3.45 -9.58 -3.66
N PRO A 36 -3.66 -8.46 -2.95
CA PRO A 36 -2.60 -7.85 -2.16
C PRO A 36 -2.21 -8.74 -0.99
N VAL A 37 -0.91 -9.01 -0.87
CA VAL A 37 -0.30 -9.81 0.20
C VAL A 37 0.28 -8.92 1.29
N ARG A 38 0.91 -7.81 0.90
CA ARG A 38 1.45 -6.78 1.81
C ARG A 38 1.08 -5.39 1.32
N GLN A 39 0.82 -4.49 2.25
CA GLN A 39 0.47 -3.11 1.98
C GLN A 39 1.22 -2.18 2.93
N ILE A 40 1.72 -1.07 2.41
CA ILE A 40 2.35 0.00 3.18
C ILE A 40 1.65 1.29 2.80
N GLU A 41 1.24 2.07 3.80
CA GLU A 41 0.68 3.40 3.59
C GLU A 41 1.57 4.42 4.29
N VAL A 42 2.16 5.31 3.51
CA VAL A 42 3.00 6.40 4.01
C VAL A 42 2.23 7.70 3.87
N TYR A 43 1.96 8.36 4.99
CA TYR A 43 1.26 9.64 5.03
C TYR A 43 2.23 10.81 5.11
N ASP A 44 1.84 11.96 4.55
CA ASP A 44 2.64 13.19 4.51
C ASP A 44 3.06 13.66 5.93
N ALA A 45 2.18 13.45 6.91
CA ALA A 45 2.47 13.71 8.34
C ALA A 45 3.50 12.77 8.98
N GLY A 46 4.10 11.84 8.23
CA GLY A 46 5.12 10.90 8.71
C GLY A 46 4.57 9.61 9.32
N HIS A 47 3.25 9.42 9.31
CA HIS A 47 2.64 8.16 9.75
C HIS A 47 2.84 7.07 8.69
N VAL A 48 3.32 5.89 9.13
CA VAL A 48 3.51 4.73 8.25
C VAL A 48 2.73 3.54 8.79
N LEU A 49 1.75 3.07 8.02
CA LEU A 49 0.98 1.87 8.33
C LEU A 49 1.50 0.71 7.48
N ARG A 50 1.61 -0.48 8.07
CA ARG A 50 2.10 -1.69 7.39
C ARG A 50 1.13 -2.82 7.68
N TYR A 51 0.59 -3.40 6.62
CA TYR A 51 -0.32 -4.52 6.66
C TYR A 51 0.24 -5.70 5.90
N GLY A 52 -0.09 -6.90 6.35
CA GLY A 52 0.36 -8.13 5.73
C GLY A 52 -0.31 -9.35 6.36
N PRO A 53 0.13 -10.57 6.03
CA PRO A 53 -0.53 -11.80 6.46
C PRO A 53 -0.55 -11.98 8.00
N ARG A 54 0.32 -11.26 8.71
CA ARG A 54 0.42 -11.29 10.18
C ARG A 54 -0.32 -10.14 10.86
N CYS A 55 -0.70 -9.10 10.13
CA CYS A 55 -1.42 -7.92 10.61
C CYS A 55 -2.33 -7.42 9.48
N GLY A 56 -3.51 -8.01 9.36
CA GLY A 56 -4.43 -7.76 8.24
C GLY A 56 -5.27 -6.49 8.41
N GLU A 57 -5.43 -6.00 9.65
CA GLU A 57 -6.21 -4.80 9.96
C GLU A 57 -5.74 -4.25 11.31
N ASP A 58 -5.85 -2.94 11.48
CA ASP A 58 -5.61 -2.21 12.73
C ASP A 58 -6.68 -1.11 12.89
N ARG A 59 -6.63 -0.36 13.99
CA ARG A 59 -7.58 0.74 14.27
C ARG A 59 -7.63 1.80 13.16
N TYR A 60 -6.53 1.96 12.43
CA TYR A 60 -6.44 2.98 11.38
C TYR A 60 -7.00 2.49 10.03
N GLY A 61 -6.95 1.19 9.73
CA GLY A 61 -7.30 0.67 8.39
C GLY A 61 -6.88 -0.79 8.25
N GLY A 62 -6.78 -1.30 7.01
CA GLY A 62 -6.42 -2.70 6.78
C GLY A 62 -5.86 -3.00 5.41
N LEU A 63 -5.39 -4.23 5.27
CA LEU A 63 -4.93 -4.81 4.02
C LEU A 63 -6.09 -4.81 3.02
N GLY A 64 -5.84 -4.30 1.81
CA GLY A 64 -6.82 -4.27 0.74
C GLY A 64 -7.47 -5.64 0.54
N GLN A 65 -8.79 -5.69 0.56
CA GLN A 65 -9.56 -6.92 0.28
C GLN A 65 -10.09 -6.95 -1.15
N ALA A 66 -9.52 -6.14 -2.04
CA ALA A 66 -9.88 -6.07 -3.44
C ALA A 66 -8.71 -6.57 -4.30
N SER A 67 -9.03 -7.38 -5.32
CA SER A 67 -8.05 -7.82 -6.31
C SER A 67 -7.73 -6.67 -7.25
N LEU A 68 -6.43 -6.42 -7.50
CA LEU A 68 -6.01 -5.42 -8.47
C LEU A 68 -6.29 -5.85 -9.90
N TYR A 69 -6.41 -7.16 -10.16
CA TYR A 69 -6.73 -7.68 -11.49
C TYR A 69 -8.21 -7.56 -11.83
N ASP A 70 -9.08 -7.51 -10.81
CA ASP A 70 -10.52 -7.28 -10.98
C ASP A 70 -10.85 -5.78 -11.04
N SER A 71 -9.90 -4.93 -10.65
CA SER A 71 -10.04 -3.49 -10.71
C SER A 71 -9.94 -2.99 -12.16
N ASP A 72 -10.86 -2.10 -12.57
CA ASP A 72 -10.82 -1.43 -13.88
C ASP A 72 -9.70 -0.39 -13.98
N GLU A 73 -8.96 -0.14 -12.89
CA GLU A 73 -7.88 0.83 -12.86
C GLU A 73 -6.59 0.29 -13.49
N ASP A 74 -5.93 1.13 -14.31
CA ASP A 74 -4.62 0.79 -14.86
C ASP A 74 -3.53 0.93 -13.79
N TRP A 75 -3.09 -0.21 -13.26
CA TRP A 75 -1.97 -0.28 -12.32
C TRP A 75 -0.60 -0.36 -13.01
N SER A 76 -0.58 -0.55 -14.33
CA SER A 76 0.66 -0.74 -15.12
C SER A 76 1.62 0.43 -14.99
N GLY A 77 1.11 1.67 -14.95
CA GLY A 77 1.91 2.88 -14.76
C GLY A 77 2.49 3.08 -13.35
N PHE A 78 2.04 2.26 -12.38
CA PHE A 78 2.41 2.34 -10.98
C PHE A 78 3.30 1.18 -10.53
N GLU A 79 3.67 0.27 -11.44
CA GLU A 79 4.52 -0.88 -11.12
C GLU A 79 5.91 -0.42 -10.66
N ILE A 80 6.39 -1.02 -9.58
CA ILE A 80 7.73 -0.82 -9.03
C ILE A 80 8.44 -2.18 -8.94
N THR A 81 9.75 -2.14 -8.70
CA THR A 81 10.50 -3.38 -8.46
C THR A 81 10.29 -3.87 -7.03
N GLY A 82 10.36 -5.19 -6.82
CA GLY A 82 10.31 -5.77 -5.47
C GLY A 82 11.42 -5.24 -4.56
N VAL A 83 12.60 -4.93 -5.11
CA VAL A 83 13.71 -4.33 -4.37
C VAL A 83 13.33 -2.99 -3.74
N GLU A 84 12.61 -2.13 -4.49
CA GLU A 84 12.15 -0.84 -3.97
C GLU A 84 11.09 -1.02 -2.89
N PHE A 85 10.17 -1.98 -3.07
CA PHE A 85 9.17 -2.30 -2.05
C PHE A 85 9.82 -2.83 -0.76
N GLU A 86 10.74 -3.78 -0.87
CA GLU A 86 11.45 -4.37 0.27
C GLU A 86 12.27 -3.33 1.01
N ARG A 87 12.92 -2.40 0.30
CA ARG A 87 13.64 -1.28 0.94
C ARG A 87 12.72 -0.48 1.86
N ILE A 88 11.49 -0.19 1.43
CA ILE A 88 10.53 0.61 2.21
C ILE A 88 9.88 -0.24 3.31
N TRP A 89 9.61 -1.51 3.04
CA TRP A 89 9.13 -2.46 4.03
C TRP A 89 10.09 -2.62 5.21
N HIS A 90 11.40 -2.66 4.93
CA HIS A 90 12.47 -2.75 5.93
C HIS A 90 13.00 -1.41 6.43
N SER A 91 12.58 -0.29 5.84
CA SER A 91 12.89 1.02 6.39
C SER A 91 12.07 1.15 7.67
N ASP A 92 12.72 0.99 8.81
CA ASP A 92 12.24 1.58 10.05
C ASP A 92 12.17 3.10 9.79
N GLY A 93 11.03 3.71 10.12
CA GLY A 93 10.93 5.16 10.04
C GLY A 93 11.86 5.72 11.11
N GLU A 94 12.98 6.30 10.69
CA GLU A 94 13.90 7.02 11.59
C GLU A 94 13.26 8.31 12.13
#